data_AF-A0A7I4A8H3-F1
#
_entry.id   AF-A0A7I4A8H3-F1
#
_cell.length_a   1.000
_cell.length_b   1.000
_cell.length_c   1.000
_cell.angle_alpha   90.00
_cell.angle_beta   90.00
_cell.angle_gamma   90.00
#
_symmetry.space_group_name_H-M   'P 1'
#
loop_
_entity.id
_entity.type
_entity.pdbx_description
1 polymer ?
#
loop_
_entity_poly.entity_id
_entity_poly.type
_entity_poly.pdbx_seq_one_letter_code
_entity_poly.pdbx_strand_id
1 'polypeptide(L)'
;MQNQGLPGSGQITVTPTKSESYKSLFKEKFVSLYEDIFALRSPLQTAKDQGIQGRVTIGRFWDELLLLKVNESFLSQCISKSSEEQLQDNLRPVINDLFATCVRYFDDDNFIRVAHALETLSILLREIFKKRFNEQGSTILTLVAGAVDNADNFFRRLINSIAALLVRDDVPVLVKSLGIKVYLTILTATPNVNTNTIASYFFVYNAFDGIAAVFNVKLSADRRELELDASLVLILLLLWRESSNPYAERLVSPAAPILPLLHTVASLFTPLDDIPQTENDILSSSSRTPNDGGLLGYLGSFFGIGSYIGDASSDGVSGLSGSKTLDVWWCNSSAGLVLLYFLFYLNPVVKSAQVWTSTSLNYAQGSAAPGQSAILVWSEILKSFLSISKAVVSELPASGVSGVLRAKLCFTIFRCMAEDRVASDFLLRCNSESYAVSQVPANGLVDMPFVIQFKSISSLLLELASSVLAVKPEGTSLLDADLFYRAAAVVCIILNSLKTKGLQLSSTSVNWFAVWDGLLRTCAWCGEEKNFQRPGVPELASLALGTVEMCLGSNPEIWAGADETERLHAVVMAHITSLEQLGQTAAASPYGEAARAPLRGQRPGC
;
A
#
# COMPACT_ATOMS: atom_id res chain seq x y z
N MET A 1 1.81 -53.25 44.76
CA MET A 1 1.20 -54.25 45.66
C MET A 1 0.45 -53.51 46.77
N GLN A 2 -0.88 -53.69 46.81
CA GLN A 2 -1.87 -53.61 47.92
C GLN A 2 -1.63 -52.63 49.11
N ASN A 3 -2.54 -51.66 49.34
CA ASN A 3 -3.74 -51.69 50.25
C ASN A 3 -3.37 -51.88 51.74
N GLN A 4 -3.92 -51.22 52.77
CA GLN A 4 -5.12 -50.39 53.02
C GLN A 4 -5.05 -49.91 54.49
N GLY A 5 -5.83 -48.89 54.91
CA GLY A 5 -6.28 -48.77 56.32
C GLY A 5 -6.52 -47.35 56.89
N LEU A 6 -7.77 -46.87 56.80
CA LEU A 6 -8.43 -45.87 57.68
C LEU A 6 -9.02 -46.58 58.92
N PRO A 7 -9.39 -45.93 60.07
CA PRO A 7 -10.45 -44.89 60.24
C PRO A 7 -10.12 -43.84 61.35
N GLY A 8 -10.90 -42.81 61.74
CA GLY A 8 -12.23 -42.30 61.43
C GLY A 8 -12.56 -41.04 62.28
N SER A 9 -13.51 -40.23 61.77
CA SER A 9 -14.57 -39.44 62.44
C SER A 9 -14.27 -38.36 63.51
N GLY A 10 -14.62 -37.10 63.18
CA GLY A 10 -14.88 -36.00 64.12
C GLY A 10 -15.62 -34.84 63.44
N GLN A 11 -16.77 -34.43 63.99
CA GLN A 11 -17.88 -33.72 63.34
C GLN A 11 -17.68 -32.24 62.96
N ILE A 12 -18.46 -31.83 61.95
CA ILE A 12 -18.73 -30.48 61.47
C ILE A 12 -19.71 -29.77 62.41
N THR A 13 -19.48 -28.51 62.75
CA THR A 13 -20.57 -27.55 63.05
C THR A 13 -20.16 -26.14 62.62
N VAL A 14 -20.91 -25.61 61.66
CA VAL A 14 -20.77 -24.28 61.04
C VAL A 14 -21.51 -23.26 61.89
N THR A 15 -20.84 -22.16 62.26
CA THR A 15 -21.50 -20.86 62.49
C THR A 15 -20.62 -19.76 61.87
N PRO A 16 -21.16 -18.83 61.06
CA PRO A 16 -20.36 -17.79 60.44
C PRO A 16 -20.26 -16.58 61.38
N THR A 17 -19.05 -16.26 61.82
CA THR A 17 -18.72 -14.95 62.37
C THR A 17 -18.40 -13.99 61.22
N LYS A 18 -19.05 -12.82 61.26
CA LYS A 18 -18.80 -11.67 60.38
C LYS A 18 -17.35 -11.19 60.47
N SER A 19 -16.95 -10.54 59.36
CA SER A 19 -15.72 -9.79 59.04
C SER A 19 -14.66 -10.67 58.39
N GLU A 20 -14.31 -10.49 57.11
CA GLU A 20 -13.77 -9.24 56.59
C GLU A 20 -14.18 -8.94 55.14
N SER A 21 -14.66 -7.71 54.98
CA SER A 21 -14.76 -6.98 53.72
C SER A 21 -13.34 -6.62 53.25
N TYR A 22 -12.91 -7.14 52.10
CA TYR A 22 -11.83 -6.53 51.34
C TYR A 22 -12.15 -6.52 49.84
N LYS A 23 -12.44 -5.31 49.37
CA LYS A 23 -12.22 -4.80 48.00
C LYS A 23 -13.07 -5.47 46.92
N SER A 24 -14.30 -4.96 46.75
CA SER A 24 -14.78 -4.74 45.38
C SER A 24 -13.68 -3.97 44.65
N LEU A 25 -13.03 -4.60 43.68
CA LEU A 25 -12.08 -3.90 42.81
C LEU A 25 -12.77 -2.63 42.33
N PHE A 26 -12.16 -1.46 42.57
CA PHE A 26 -12.64 -0.19 42.05
C PHE A 26 -12.77 -0.33 40.53
N LYS A 27 -14.01 -0.51 40.08
CA LYS A 27 -14.32 -0.68 38.67
C LYS A 27 -14.21 0.67 38.01
N GLU A 28 -13.44 0.73 36.92
CA GLU A 28 -13.30 1.95 36.14
C GLU A 28 -14.68 2.44 35.70
N LYS A 29 -14.96 3.75 35.86
CA LYS A 29 -16.26 4.34 35.56
C LYS A 29 -16.69 4.08 34.11
N PHE A 30 -15.73 4.10 33.18
CA PHE A 30 -15.93 3.73 31.79
C PHE A 30 -16.55 2.33 31.64
N VAL A 31 -15.95 1.34 32.31
CA VAL A 31 -16.39 -0.07 32.26
C VAL A 31 -17.81 -0.20 32.81
N SER A 32 -18.13 0.47 33.91
CA SER A 32 -19.49 0.46 34.48
C SER A 32 -20.53 1.03 33.52
N LEU A 33 -20.25 2.19 32.90
CA LEU A 33 -21.20 2.84 32.01
C LEU A 33 -21.44 2.02 30.74
N TYR A 34 -20.40 1.42 30.15
CA TYR A 34 -20.56 0.57 28.98
C TYR A 34 -21.28 -0.75 29.31
N GLU A 35 -21.05 -1.35 30.48
CA GLU A 35 -21.85 -2.52 30.89
C GLU A 35 -23.33 -2.18 31.04
N ASP A 36 -23.67 -1.01 31.59
CA ASP A 36 -25.07 -0.57 31.70
C ASP A 36 -25.69 -0.38 30.30
N ILE A 37 -24.95 0.21 29.36
CA ILE A 37 -25.34 0.38 27.95
C ILE A 37 -25.59 -1.00 27.30
N PHE A 38 -24.66 -1.95 27.42
CA PHE A 38 -24.76 -3.29 26.83
C PHE A 38 -25.73 -4.22 27.59
N ALA A 39 -26.12 -3.89 28.82
CA ALA A 39 -27.18 -4.55 29.58
C ALA A 39 -28.58 -4.01 29.23
N LEU A 40 -28.71 -3.22 28.16
CA LEU A 40 -29.96 -2.60 27.67
C LEU A 40 -30.61 -1.66 28.70
N ARG A 41 -29.85 -1.17 29.68
CA ARG A 41 -30.35 -0.09 30.55
C ARG A 41 -30.30 1.19 29.74
N SER A 42 -31.50 1.75 29.46
CA SER A 42 -31.56 2.98 28.67
C SER A 42 -30.72 4.08 29.34
N PRO A 43 -29.97 4.89 28.57
CA PRO A 43 -29.21 6.03 29.11
C PRO A 43 -30.09 6.97 29.97
N LEU A 44 -31.38 7.05 29.65
CA LEU A 44 -32.39 7.77 30.42
C LEU A 44 -32.68 7.15 31.79
N GLN A 45 -32.66 5.83 31.92
CA GLN A 45 -32.87 5.12 33.19
C GLN A 45 -31.64 5.27 34.08
N THR A 46 -30.44 5.05 33.54
CA THR A 46 -29.18 5.21 34.27
C THR A 46 -28.98 6.63 34.77
N ALA A 47 -29.33 7.63 33.95
CA ALA A 47 -29.21 9.03 34.34
C ALA A 47 -30.35 9.51 35.26
N LYS A 48 -31.53 8.85 35.23
CA LYS A 48 -32.57 9.01 36.27
C LYS A 48 -32.12 8.42 37.61
N ASP A 49 -31.48 7.26 37.61
CA ASP A 49 -30.95 6.61 38.82
C ASP A 49 -29.83 7.44 39.47
N GLN A 50 -29.13 8.27 38.68
CA GLN A 50 -28.17 9.28 39.14
C GLN A 50 -28.83 10.62 39.54
N GLY A 51 -30.16 10.72 39.54
CA GLY A 51 -30.92 11.86 40.06
C GLY A 51 -31.11 13.04 39.10
N ILE A 52 -30.91 12.86 37.79
CA ILE A 52 -30.93 13.96 36.80
C ILE A 52 -32.18 13.84 35.92
N GLN A 53 -33.07 14.85 35.89
CA GLN A 53 -34.33 14.81 35.11
C GLN A 53 -34.33 15.69 33.84
N GLY A 54 -34.91 15.18 32.74
CA GLY A 54 -35.22 15.93 31.50
C GLY A 54 -34.43 15.52 30.25
N ARG A 55 -34.63 16.21 29.10
CA ARG A 55 -33.81 16.00 27.87
C ARG A 55 -32.35 16.45 28.05
N VAL A 56 -32.10 17.36 28.99
CA VAL A 56 -30.74 17.79 29.39
C VAL A 56 -29.96 16.63 30.02
N THR A 57 -30.66 15.67 30.62
CA THR A 57 -30.09 14.47 31.25
C THR A 57 -29.31 13.60 30.27
N ILE A 58 -29.86 13.38 29.06
CA ILE A 58 -29.22 12.49 28.08
C ILE A 58 -27.96 13.13 27.49
N GLY A 59 -27.96 14.45 27.30
CA GLY A 59 -26.78 15.20 26.89
C GLY A 59 -25.66 15.08 27.92
N ARG A 60 -25.97 15.28 29.21
CA ARG A 60 -24.98 15.17 30.30
C ARG A 60 -24.40 13.77 30.46
N PHE A 61 -25.20 12.72 30.24
CA PHE A 61 -24.71 11.34 30.25
C PHE A 61 -23.65 11.13 29.16
N TRP A 62 -23.95 11.53 27.92
CA TRP A 62 -23.02 11.39 26.80
C TRP A 62 -21.79 12.29 26.94
N ASP A 63 -21.97 13.50 27.47
CA ASP A 63 -20.88 14.41 27.82
C ASP A 63 -19.91 13.76 28.81
N GLU A 64 -20.43 13.11 29.85
CA GLU A 64 -19.61 12.43 30.84
C GLU A 64 -18.93 11.19 30.25
N LEU A 65 -19.64 10.38 29.47
CA LEU A 65 -19.08 9.18 28.84
C LEU A 65 -17.90 9.52 27.93
N LEU A 66 -18.04 10.53 27.06
CA LEU A 66 -17.01 10.92 26.09
C LEU A 66 -15.87 11.75 26.70
N LEU A 67 -15.99 12.18 27.96
CA LEU A 67 -14.86 12.74 28.70
C LEU A 67 -13.97 11.67 29.33
N LEU A 68 -14.48 10.45 29.52
CA LEU A 68 -13.71 9.34 30.08
C LEU A 68 -12.74 8.77 29.04
N LYS A 69 -11.54 8.40 29.50
CA LYS A 69 -10.55 7.72 28.66
C LYS A 69 -11.14 6.41 28.13
N VAL A 70 -10.99 6.18 26.82
CA VAL A 70 -11.52 4.98 26.17
C VAL A 70 -10.69 3.76 26.56
N ASN A 71 -11.36 2.72 27.06
CA ASN A 71 -10.76 1.42 27.28
C ASN A 71 -11.02 0.51 26.07
N GLU A 72 -10.10 0.55 25.10
CA GLU A 72 -10.20 -0.19 23.84
C GLU A 72 -10.39 -1.70 24.05
N SER A 73 -9.61 -2.28 24.97
CA SER A 73 -9.64 -3.73 25.23
C SER A 73 -11.00 -4.20 25.74
N PHE A 74 -11.64 -3.39 26.59
CA PHE A 74 -12.94 -3.71 27.16
C PHE A 74 -14.05 -3.55 26.14
N LEU A 75 -14.11 -2.41 25.44
CA LEU A 75 -15.14 -2.15 24.43
C LEU A 75 -15.08 -3.17 23.30
N SER A 76 -13.87 -3.55 22.87
CA SER A 76 -13.69 -4.61 21.89
C SER A 76 -14.26 -5.93 22.38
N GLN A 77 -13.93 -6.35 23.61
CA GLN A 77 -14.47 -7.59 24.19
C GLN A 77 -16.00 -7.60 24.32
N CYS A 78 -16.62 -6.46 24.65
CA CYS A 78 -18.09 -6.36 24.72
C CYS A 78 -18.72 -6.76 23.39
N ILE A 79 -18.24 -6.21 22.28
CA ILE A 79 -18.80 -6.50 20.95
C ILE A 79 -18.39 -7.89 20.48
N SER A 80 -17.14 -8.30 20.68
CA SER A 80 -16.70 -9.63 20.25
C SER A 80 -17.52 -10.75 20.92
N LYS A 81 -17.89 -10.58 22.20
CA LYS A 81 -18.69 -11.57 22.97
C LYS A 81 -20.17 -11.60 22.61
N SER A 82 -20.76 -10.50 22.14
CA SER A 82 -22.17 -10.48 21.72
C SER A 82 -22.40 -11.33 20.47
N SER A 83 -23.49 -12.09 20.38
CA SER A 83 -23.82 -12.82 19.13
C SER A 83 -24.26 -11.86 18.02
N GLU A 84 -24.23 -12.32 16.78
CA GLU A 84 -24.68 -11.54 15.63
C GLU A 84 -26.18 -11.21 15.73
N GLU A 85 -27.01 -12.15 16.21
CA GLU A 85 -28.44 -11.90 16.42
C GLU A 85 -28.68 -10.87 17.55
N GLN A 86 -27.92 -10.93 18.64
CA GLN A 86 -28.03 -9.96 19.73
C GLN A 86 -27.71 -8.53 19.29
N LEU A 87 -26.75 -8.38 18.38
CA LEU A 87 -26.39 -7.08 17.80
C LEU A 87 -27.47 -6.55 16.86
N GLN A 88 -28.09 -7.43 16.07
CA GLN A 88 -29.15 -7.06 15.12
C GLN A 88 -30.47 -6.70 15.82
N ASP A 89 -30.84 -7.44 16.86
CA ASP A 89 -32.15 -7.32 17.50
C ASP A 89 -32.11 -6.36 18.69
N ASN A 90 -31.45 -6.78 19.78
CA ASN A 90 -31.58 -6.12 21.07
C ASN A 90 -30.69 -4.89 21.21
N LEU A 91 -29.43 -4.99 20.77
CA LEU A 91 -28.43 -3.93 20.96
C LEU A 91 -28.45 -2.87 19.85
N ARG A 92 -29.11 -3.14 18.72
CA ARG A 92 -29.22 -2.22 17.58
C ARG A 92 -29.62 -0.78 17.95
N PRO A 93 -30.71 -0.52 18.72
CA PRO A 93 -31.10 0.86 19.03
C PRO A 93 -30.05 1.58 19.87
N VAL A 94 -29.36 0.87 20.76
CA VAL A 94 -28.32 1.43 21.63
C VAL A 94 -27.06 1.75 20.83
N ILE A 95 -26.65 0.82 19.96
CA ILE A 95 -25.51 1.00 19.06
C ILE A 95 -25.77 2.16 18.11
N ASN A 96 -26.97 2.26 17.54
CA ASN A 96 -27.32 3.36 16.66
C ASN A 96 -27.29 4.73 17.37
N ASP A 97 -27.81 4.82 18.60
CA ASP A 97 -27.76 6.06 19.38
C ASP A 97 -26.31 6.45 19.74
N LEU A 98 -25.47 5.46 20.04
CA LEU A 98 -24.04 5.66 20.27
C LEU A 98 -23.33 6.18 19.00
N PHE A 99 -23.56 5.57 17.84
CA PHE A 99 -23.04 6.03 16.55
C PHE A 99 -23.48 7.47 16.23
N ALA A 100 -24.78 7.76 16.33
CA ALA A 100 -25.33 9.08 16.08
C ALA A 100 -24.77 10.13 17.04
N THR A 101 -24.59 9.75 18.31
CA THR A 101 -24.01 10.61 19.33
C THR A 101 -22.55 10.92 19.02
N CYS A 102 -21.72 9.91 18.73
CA CYS A 102 -20.30 10.14 18.39
C CYS A 102 -20.14 11.13 17.24
N VAL A 103 -20.91 10.98 16.15
CA VAL A 103 -20.87 11.90 15.00
C VAL A 103 -21.31 13.32 15.39
N ARG A 104 -22.27 13.47 16.30
CA ARG A 104 -22.73 14.79 16.78
C ARG A 104 -21.62 15.55 17.51
N TYR A 105 -20.74 14.85 18.24
CA TYR A 105 -19.66 15.47 19.00
C TYR A 105 -18.44 15.85 18.16
N PHE A 106 -18.44 15.61 16.85
CA PHE A 106 -17.33 16.04 15.98
C PHE A 106 -17.25 17.56 15.83
N ASP A 107 -18.37 18.25 16.02
CA ASP A 107 -18.46 19.71 15.96
C ASP A 107 -18.28 20.37 17.35
N ASP A 108 -17.84 19.63 18.37
CA ASP A 108 -17.58 20.15 19.72
C ASP A 108 -16.24 20.90 19.79
N ASP A 109 -16.19 21.96 20.59
CA ASP A 109 -14.97 22.75 20.85
C ASP A 109 -13.96 21.97 21.73
N ASN A 110 -14.43 20.95 22.46
CA ASN A 110 -13.57 20.14 23.32
C ASN A 110 -12.96 18.95 22.54
N PHE A 111 -11.73 19.12 22.07
CA PHE A 111 -10.99 18.10 21.33
C PHE A 111 -10.77 16.78 22.07
N ILE A 112 -10.83 16.74 23.41
CA ILE A 112 -10.77 15.47 24.16
C ILE A 112 -12.03 14.64 23.90
N ARG A 113 -13.20 15.27 23.90
CA ARG A 113 -14.47 14.58 23.58
C ARG A 113 -14.49 14.13 22.14
N VAL A 114 -14.02 14.98 21.22
CA VAL A 114 -13.89 14.64 19.79
C VAL A 114 -12.99 13.42 19.63
N ALA A 115 -11.82 13.40 20.30
CA ALA A 115 -10.89 12.28 20.24
C ALA A 115 -11.51 10.98 20.77
N HIS A 116 -12.12 11.00 21.96
CA HIS A 116 -12.75 9.80 22.52
C HIS A 116 -13.97 9.34 21.70
N ALA A 117 -14.72 10.25 21.08
CA ALA A 117 -15.81 9.92 20.18
C ALA A 117 -15.29 9.21 18.91
N LEU A 118 -14.21 9.71 18.30
CA LEU A 118 -13.56 9.08 17.15
C LEU A 118 -12.95 7.72 17.51
N GLU A 119 -12.30 7.60 18.66
CA GLU A 119 -11.71 6.34 19.15
C GLU A 119 -12.80 5.29 19.41
N THR A 120 -13.86 5.66 20.12
CA THR A 120 -15.04 4.81 20.32
C THR A 120 -15.61 4.35 18.98
N LEU A 121 -15.84 5.28 18.05
CA LEU A 121 -16.38 4.98 16.73
C LEU A 121 -15.50 3.99 15.95
N SER A 122 -14.19 4.19 15.94
CA SER A 122 -13.23 3.31 15.28
C SER A 122 -13.27 1.89 15.85
N ILE A 123 -13.32 1.75 17.17
CA ILE A 123 -13.41 0.44 17.84
C ILE A 123 -14.72 -0.27 17.50
N LEU A 124 -15.86 0.43 17.58
CA LEU A 124 -17.17 -0.13 17.27
C LEU A 124 -17.21 -0.64 15.82
N LEU A 125 -16.80 0.20 14.86
CA LEU A 125 -16.77 -0.16 13.44
C LEU A 125 -15.90 -1.38 13.19
N ARG A 126 -14.68 -1.38 13.73
CA ARG A 126 -13.72 -2.46 13.54
C ARG A 126 -14.25 -3.81 14.04
N GLU A 127 -14.87 -3.84 15.22
CA GLU A 127 -15.39 -5.09 15.77
C GLU A 127 -16.69 -5.55 15.10
N ILE A 128 -17.51 -4.62 14.62
CA ILE A 128 -18.70 -4.94 13.81
C ILE A 128 -18.27 -5.53 12.46
N PHE A 129 -17.27 -4.96 11.79
CA PHE A 129 -16.77 -5.46 10.51
C PHE A 129 -16.09 -6.83 10.59
N LYS A 130 -15.58 -7.23 11.78
CA LYS A 130 -15.04 -8.58 12.00
C LYS A 130 -16.12 -9.66 12.03
N LYS A 131 -17.40 -9.32 12.26
CA LYS A 131 -18.50 -10.28 12.35
C LYS A 131 -19.04 -10.63 10.97
N ARG A 132 -19.51 -11.87 10.80
CA ARG A 132 -19.97 -12.38 9.51
C ARG A 132 -21.50 -12.41 9.48
N PHE A 133 -22.10 -11.29 9.12
CA PHE A 133 -23.54 -11.23 8.91
C PHE A 133 -23.93 -11.94 7.60
N ASN A 134 -25.13 -12.53 7.53
CA ASN A 134 -25.64 -13.20 6.32
C ASN A 134 -25.93 -12.22 5.17
N GLU A 135 -26.34 -10.98 5.49
CA GLU A 135 -26.48 -9.87 4.55
C GLU A 135 -25.58 -8.69 4.96
N GLN A 136 -24.27 -8.84 4.75
CA GLN A 136 -23.25 -7.95 5.35
C GLN A 136 -23.52 -6.46 5.07
N GLY A 137 -23.86 -6.09 3.84
CA GLY A 137 -24.11 -4.68 3.49
C GLY A 137 -25.33 -4.08 4.21
N SER A 138 -26.53 -4.64 4.00
CA SER A 138 -27.80 -4.11 4.55
C SER A 138 -27.82 -4.14 6.08
N THR A 139 -27.30 -5.21 6.68
CA THR A 139 -27.26 -5.40 8.12
C THR A 139 -26.35 -4.36 8.78
N ILE A 140 -25.15 -4.15 8.23
CA ILE A 140 -24.23 -3.19 8.81
C ILE A 140 -24.75 -1.76 8.65
N LEU A 141 -25.36 -1.43 7.51
CA LEU A 141 -26.00 -0.12 7.30
C LEU A 141 -27.11 0.14 8.33
N THR A 142 -27.97 -0.85 8.58
CA THR A 142 -29.04 -0.71 9.58
C THR A 142 -28.53 -0.70 11.02
N LEU A 143 -27.40 -1.35 11.31
CA LEU A 143 -26.78 -1.31 12.64
C LEU A 143 -26.10 0.04 12.92
N VAL A 144 -25.39 0.58 11.93
CA VAL A 144 -24.63 1.83 12.06
C VAL A 144 -25.56 3.05 11.95
N ALA A 145 -26.37 3.12 10.90
CA ALA A 145 -27.24 4.26 10.60
C ALA A 145 -28.71 4.08 11.05
N GLY A 146 -29.06 2.92 11.60
CA GLY A 146 -30.38 2.64 12.21
C GLY A 146 -31.41 2.16 11.19
N ALA A 147 -31.42 2.80 10.02
CA ALA A 147 -32.23 2.46 8.86
C ALA A 147 -31.46 2.73 7.57
N VAL A 148 -31.79 2.01 6.49
CA VAL A 148 -31.16 2.20 5.18
C VAL A 148 -31.41 3.61 4.65
N ASP A 149 -32.64 4.13 4.81
CA ASP A 149 -33.01 5.49 4.38
C ASP A 149 -32.24 6.60 5.10
N ASN A 150 -31.74 6.32 6.31
CA ASN A 150 -30.95 7.26 7.10
C ASN A 150 -29.44 7.13 6.85
N ALA A 151 -29.00 6.07 6.18
CA ALA A 151 -27.59 5.79 5.94
C ALA A 151 -26.91 6.90 5.14
N ASP A 152 -27.58 7.40 4.10
CA ASP A 152 -27.09 8.52 3.30
C ASP A 152 -26.75 9.74 4.18
N ASN A 153 -27.70 10.16 5.01
CA ASN A 153 -27.52 11.31 5.90
C ASN A 153 -26.45 11.07 6.97
N PHE A 154 -26.38 9.84 7.51
CA PHE A 154 -25.38 9.48 8.50
C PHE A 154 -23.96 9.54 7.90
N PHE A 155 -23.71 8.84 6.79
CA PHE A 155 -22.39 8.79 6.15
C PHE A 155 -22.00 10.13 5.54
N ARG A 156 -22.95 10.92 5.03
CA ARG A 156 -22.71 12.31 4.62
C ARG A 156 -22.14 13.14 5.77
N ARG A 157 -22.78 13.09 6.94
CA ARG A 157 -22.34 13.85 8.12
C ARG A 157 -21.01 13.32 8.62
N LEU A 158 -20.85 12.01 8.74
CA LEU A 158 -19.61 11.37 9.17
C LEU A 158 -18.42 11.81 8.31
N ILE A 159 -18.54 11.65 6.99
CA ILE A 159 -17.46 11.95 6.05
C ILE A 159 -17.17 13.46 6.05
N ASN A 160 -18.18 14.31 5.94
CA ASN A 160 -17.97 15.75 5.87
C ASN A 160 -17.44 16.35 7.18
N SER A 161 -17.91 15.89 8.35
CA SER A 161 -17.41 16.38 9.64
C SER A 161 -15.96 15.96 9.88
N ILE A 162 -15.56 14.74 9.54
CA ILE A 162 -14.15 14.33 9.60
C ILE A 162 -13.32 15.16 8.60
N ALA A 163 -13.79 15.34 7.36
CA ALA A 163 -13.08 16.15 6.38
C ALA A 163 -12.89 17.60 6.87
N ALA A 164 -13.89 18.20 7.50
CA ALA A 164 -13.80 19.53 8.10
C ALA A 164 -12.78 19.60 9.25
N LEU A 165 -12.70 18.57 10.10
CA LEU A 165 -11.69 18.46 11.15
C LEU A 165 -10.26 18.37 10.59
N LEU A 166 -10.07 17.70 9.46
CA LEU A 166 -8.75 17.55 8.84
C LEU A 166 -8.23 18.85 8.22
N VAL A 167 -9.12 19.65 7.62
CA VAL A 167 -8.79 20.96 7.00
C VAL A 167 -8.40 22.01 8.04
N ARG A 168 -9.00 21.95 9.23
CA ARG A 168 -8.79 22.93 10.30
C ARG A 168 -7.38 22.88 10.88
N ASP A 169 -6.72 24.04 11.00
CA ASP A 169 -5.35 24.15 11.55
C ASP A 169 -5.30 24.10 13.08
N ASP A 170 -6.41 24.43 13.77
CA ASP A 170 -6.51 24.46 15.23
C ASP A 170 -6.68 23.07 15.87
N VAL A 171 -6.98 22.06 15.04
CA VAL A 171 -7.27 20.69 15.50
C VAL A 171 -5.95 19.92 15.79
N PRO A 172 -5.82 19.29 16.98
CA PRO A 172 -4.64 18.50 17.34
C PRO A 172 -4.38 17.33 16.37
N VAL A 173 -3.10 16.99 16.18
CA VAL A 173 -2.66 15.86 15.33
C VAL A 173 -3.32 14.54 15.72
N LEU A 174 -3.49 14.28 17.02
CA LEU A 174 -4.17 13.09 17.53
C LEU A 174 -5.61 12.97 17.00
N VAL A 175 -6.38 14.07 16.98
CA VAL A 175 -7.76 14.07 16.47
C VAL A 175 -7.76 13.79 14.97
N LYS A 176 -6.84 14.40 14.22
CA LYS A 176 -6.69 14.14 12.77
C LYS A 176 -6.32 12.67 12.50
N SER A 177 -5.39 12.10 13.27
CA SER A 177 -5.00 10.68 13.20
C SER A 177 -6.19 9.76 13.47
N LEU A 178 -6.97 10.01 14.52
CA LEU A 178 -8.17 9.23 14.80
C LEU A 178 -9.23 9.37 13.69
N GLY A 179 -9.40 10.56 13.11
CA GLY A 179 -10.29 10.77 11.96
C GLY A 179 -9.90 9.95 10.74
N ILE A 180 -8.61 9.96 10.38
CA ILE A 180 -8.09 9.12 9.29
C ILE A 180 -8.21 7.63 9.63
N LYS A 181 -7.98 7.23 10.90
CA LYS A 181 -8.13 5.85 11.35
C LYS A 181 -9.57 5.34 11.21
N VAL A 182 -10.57 6.20 11.43
CA VAL A 182 -11.98 5.89 11.14
C VAL A 182 -12.18 5.64 9.64
N TYR A 183 -11.68 6.51 8.76
CA TYR A 183 -11.75 6.29 7.30
C TYR A 183 -11.10 4.98 6.90
N LEU A 184 -9.91 4.71 7.42
CA LEU A 184 -9.16 3.49 7.12
C LEU A 184 -9.92 2.24 7.60
N THR A 185 -10.52 2.28 8.80
CA THR A 185 -11.36 1.20 9.34
C THR A 185 -12.55 0.91 8.41
N ILE A 186 -13.18 1.96 7.85
CA ILE A 186 -14.31 1.79 6.93
C ILE A 186 -13.85 1.22 5.59
N LEU A 187 -12.81 1.80 4.99
CA LEU A 187 -12.32 1.36 3.66
C LEU A 187 -11.72 -0.05 3.71
N THR A 188 -11.18 -0.45 4.86
CA THR A 188 -10.62 -1.79 5.11
C THR A 188 -11.64 -2.79 5.67
N ALA A 189 -12.95 -2.53 5.58
CA ALA A 189 -13.97 -3.47 6.01
C ALA A 189 -14.03 -4.78 5.18
N THR A 190 -13.84 -4.74 3.85
CA THR A 190 -13.84 -5.92 2.96
C THR A 190 -12.63 -6.00 2.04
N PRO A 191 -11.92 -7.15 1.92
CA PRO A 191 -10.57 -7.26 1.35
C PRO A 191 -10.36 -6.61 -0.03
N ASN A 192 -11.45 -6.41 -0.77
CA ASN A 192 -11.50 -5.56 -1.95
C ASN A 192 -12.35 -4.31 -1.67
N VAL A 193 -11.81 -3.11 -1.92
CA VAL A 193 -12.56 -1.86 -1.72
C VAL A 193 -13.84 -1.82 -2.56
N ASN A 194 -13.82 -2.43 -3.75
CA ASN A 194 -14.98 -2.44 -4.67
C ASN A 194 -16.16 -3.24 -4.08
N THR A 195 -15.91 -4.29 -3.30
CA THR A 195 -17.00 -5.06 -2.66
C THR A 195 -17.59 -4.35 -1.43
N ASN A 196 -16.99 -3.24 -1.00
CA ASN A 196 -17.40 -2.52 0.19
C ASN A 196 -18.53 -1.54 -0.14
N THR A 197 -19.77 -1.94 0.14
CA THR A 197 -20.95 -1.08 -0.05
C THR A 197 -20.85 0.26 0.69
N ILE A 198 -20.17 0.32 1.83
CA ILE A 198 -20.00 1.56 2.61
C ILE A 198 -18.93 2.46 1.98
N ALA A 199 -17.92 1.88 1.31
CA ALA A 199 -16.90 2.68 0.62
C ALA A 199 -17.52 3.54 -0.50
N SER A 200 -18.63 3.11 -1.10
CA SER A 200 -19.34 3.88 -2.14
C SER A 200 -19.71 5.31 -1.71
N TYR A 201 -20.00 5.54 -0.42
CA TYR A 201 -20.31 6.88 0.11
C TYR A 201 -19.14 7.85 0.01
N PHE A 202 -17.89 7.38 0.05
CA PHE A 202 -16.71 8.23 -0.15
C PHE A 202 -16.65 8.79 -1.58
N PHE A 203 -17.23 8.10 -2.56
CA PHE A 203 -17.27 8.56 -3.95
C PHE A 203 -18.40 9.56 -4.22
N VAL A 204 -19.45 9.51 -3.39
CA VAL A 204 -20.57 10.48 -3.44
C VAL A 204 -20.22 11.78 -2.73
N TYR A 205 -19.67 11.71 -1.51
CA TYR A 205 -19.43 12.90 -0.68
C TYR A 205 -18.03 13.50 -0.82
N ASN A 206 -17.07 12.73 -1.35
CA ASN A 206 -15.70 13.15 -1.67
C ASN A 206 -14.92 13.81 -0.51
N ALA A 207 -14.05 13.05 0.13
CA ALA A 207 -13.21 13.51 1.24
C ALA A 207 -11.84 14.07 0.81
N PHE A 208 -11.60 14.29 -0.49
CA PHE A 208 -10.27 14.59 -1.04
C PHE A 208 -9.61 15.80 -0.37
N ASP A 209 -10.32 16.91 -0.22
CA ASP A 209 -9.72 18.15 0.32
C ASP A 209 -9.30 18.00 1.79
N GLY A 210 -10.05 17.21 2.58
CA GLY A 210 -9.69 16.87 3.95
C GLY A 210 -8.42 16.01 4.01
N ILE A 211 -8.33 14.99 3.17
CA ILE A 211 -7.14 14.14 3.08
C ILE A 211 -5.93 14.95 2.59
N ALA A 212 -6.12 15.79 1.57
CA ALA A 212 -5.09 16.66 1.02
C ALA A 212 -4.53 17.65 2.06
N ALA A 213 -5.37 18.17 2.95
CA ALA A 213 -4.94 19.08 4.01
C ALA A 213 -3.95 18.41 4.98
N VAL A 214 -4.07 17.09 5.23
CA VAL A 214 -3.15 16.35 6.10
C VAL A 214 -1.71 16.38 5.57
N PHE A 215 -1.54 16.31 4.25
CA PHE A 215 -0.22 16.36 3.61
C PHE A 215 0.41 17.77 3.65
N ASN A 216 -0.37 18.83 3.87
CA ASN A 216 0.11 20.23 3.88
C ASN A 216 0.67 20.70 5.22
N VAL A 217 0.42 20.01 6.33
CA VAL A 217 0.89 20.43 7.65
C VAL A 217 2.46 20.41 7.65
N LYS A 218 3.15 21.17 8.53
CA LYS A 218 4.63 21.17 8.66
C LYS A 218 5.08 20.25 9.82
N LEU A 219 6.15 19.46 9.65
CA LEU A 219 6.39 18.15 10.32
C LEU A 219 6.93 18.19 11.78
N SER A 220 6.46 17.23 12.60
CA SER A 220 7.02 16.71 13.86
C SER A 220 6.92 15.16 13.89
N ALA A 221 7.59 14.45 14.82
CA ALA A 221 7.75 12.98 14.80
C ALA A 221 6.45 12.15 14.83
N ASP A 222 5.45 12.51 15.64
CA ASP A 222 4.12 11.84 15.71
C ASP A 222 3.30 11.88 14.40
N ARG A 223 3.82 12.56 13.38
CA ARG A 223 3.11 12.84 12.14
C ARG A 223 3.35 11.84 11.01
N ARG A 224 4.38 10.98 11.11
CA ARG A 224 4.65 9.96 10.09
C ARG A 224 3.59 8.87 10.04
N GLU A 225 3.03 8.48 11.19
CA GLU A 225 1.87 7.56 11.25
C GLU A 225 0.66 8.18 10.55
N LEU A 226 0.38 9.46 10.82
CA LEU A 226 -0.70 10.19 10.15
C LEU A 226 -0.48 10.30 8.62
N GLU A 227 0.75 10.56 8.18
CA GLU A 227 1.10 10.59 6.74
C GLU A 227 0.93 9.23 6.07
N LEU A 228 1.35 8.16 6.73
CA LEU A 228 1.16 6.79 6.25
C LEU A 228 -0.33 6.48 6.14
N ASP A 229 -1.09 6.68 7.21
CA ASP A 229 -2.52 6.37 7.25
C ASP A 229 -3.30 7.18 6.19
N ALA A 230 -2.99 8.46 6.03
CA ALA A 230 -3.61 9.31 5.01
C ALA A 230 -3.24 8.85 3.59
N SER A 231 -1.99 8.42 3.39
CA SER A 231 -1.54 7.84 2.11
C SER A 231 -2.28 6.55 1.80
N LEU A 232 -2.46 5.66 2.79
CA LEU A 232 -3.21 4.42 2.63
C LEU A 232 -4.68 4.67 2.31
N VAL A 233 -5.33 5.61 2.99
CA VAL A 233 -6.70 6.04 2.67
C VAL A 233 -6.80 6.52 1.23
N LEU A 234 -5.89 7.40 0.79
CA LEU A 234 -5.86 7.88 -0.59
C LEU A 234 -5.66 6.73 -1.60
N ILE A 235 -4.72 5.83 -1.34
CA ILE A 235 -4.46 4.65 -2.19
C ILE A 235 -5.71 3.78 -2.31
N LEU A 236 -6.38 3.47 -1.20
CA LEU A 236 -7.61 2.66 -1.21
C LEU A 236 -8.72 3.33 -2.03
N LEU A 237 -8.86 4.64 -1.93
CA LEU A 237 -9.84 5.41 -2.70
C LEU A 237 -9.50 5.44 -4.20
N LEU A 238 -8.21 5.47 -4.57
CA LEU A 238 -7.76 5.40 -5.97
C LEU A 238 -7.96 4.01 -6.60
N LEU A 239 -8.06 2.95 -5.80
CA LEU A 239 -8.27 1.58 -6.26
C LEU A 239 -9.72 1.26 -6.65
N TRP A 240 -10.65 2.19 -6.41
CA TRP A 240 -12.05 2.03 -6.81
C TRP A 240 -12.21 2.09 -8.33
N ARG A 241 -12.90 1.09 -8.87
CA ARG A 241 -13.10 0.88 -10.31
C ARG A 241 -14.58 0.73 -10.72
N GLU A 242 -15.52 0.69 -9.77
CA GLU A 242 -16.93 0.48 -10.11
C GLU A 242 -17.59 1.70 -10.79
N SER A 243 -17.06 2.90 -10.55
CA SER A 243 -17.58 4.15 -11.10
C SER A 243 -16.46 5.16 -11.38
N SER A 244 -16.82 6.31 -11.98
CA SER A 244 -15.86 7.40 -12.17
C SER A 244 -15.24 7.78 -10.83
N ASN A 245 -13.91 7.83 -10.79
CA ASN A 245 -13.19 8.03 -9.54
C ASN A 245 -12.87 9.53 -9.38
N PRO A 246 -13.58 10.28 -8.51
CA PRO A 246 -13.37 11.70 -8.33
C PRO A 246 -12.00 11.99 -7.71
N TYR A 247 -11.41 11.06 -6.96
CA TYR A 247 -10.06 11.19 -6.41
C TYR A 247 -9.01 11.13 -7.53
N ALA A 248 -9.19 10.23 -8.49
CA ALA A 248 -8.32 10.17 -9.67
C ALA A 248 -8.47 11.43 -10.54
N GLU A 249 -9.70 11.90 -10.79
CA GLU A 249 -9.95 13.16 -11.52
C GLU A 249 -9.29 14.37 -10.84
N ARG A 250 -9.34 14.45 -9.50
CA ARG A 250 -8.67 15.50 -8.72
C ARG A 250 -7.14 15.41 -8.82
N LEU A 251 -6.57 14.20 -8.88
CA LEU A 251 -5.13 14.02 -9.09
C LEU A 251 -4.68 14.32 -10.53
N VAL A 252 -5.53 14.10 -11.54
CA VAL A 252 -5.22 14.46 -12.94
C VAL A 252 -5.22 15.99 -13.12
N SER A 253 -6.04 16.70 -12.33
CA SER A 253 -6.15 18.16 -12.39
C SER A 253 -4.80 18.84 -12.13
N PRO A 254 -4.44 19.91 -12.87
CA PRO A 254 -3.23 20.69 -12.61
C PRO A 254 -3.26 21.41 -11.24
N ALA A 255 -4.44 21.56 -10.63
CA ALA A 255 -4.60 22.12 -9.29
C ALA A 255 -4.38 21.09 -8.16
N ALA A 256 -3.97 19.87 -8.48
CA ALA A 256 -3.67 18.84 -7.49
C ALA A 256 -2.54 19.29 -6.54
N PRO A 257 -2.56 18.88 -5.25
CA PRO A 257 -1.52 19.18 -4.27
C PRO A 257 -0.27 18.31 -4.50
N ILE A 258 0.37 18.45 -5.66
CA ILE A 258 1.48 17.59 -6.08
C ILE A 258 2.71 17.76 -5.20
N LEU A 259 3.08 18.99 -4.86
CA LEU A 259 4.25 19.23 -4.01
C LEU A 259 4.10 18.58 -2.62
N PRO A 260 2.98 18.73 -1.89
CA PRO A 260 2.72 17.98 -0.65
C PRO A 260 2.81 16.47 -0.82
N LEU A 261 2.17 15.92 -1.86
CA LEU A 261 2.18 14.48 -2.12
C LEU A 261 3.59 13.95 -2.42
N LEU A 262 4.40 14.72 -3.16
CA LEU A 262 5.81 14.39 -3.39
C LEU A 262 6.62 14.43 -2.09
N HIS A 263 6.43 15.44 -1.24
CA HIS A 263 7.05 15.46 0.09
C HIS A 263 6.66 14.25 0.94
N THR A 264 5.40 13.82 0.87
CA THR A 264 4.95 12.59 1.55
C THR A 264 5.66 11.35 1.00
N VAL A 265 5.81 11.21 -0.31
CA VAL A 265 6.58 10.09 -0.89
C VAL A 265 8.04 10.11 -0.42
N ALA A 266 8.68 11.28 -0.39
CA ALA A 266 10.05 11.42 0.12
C ALA A 266 10.16 11.03 1.61
N SER A 267 9.21 11.50 2.44
CA SER A 267 9.09 11.15 3.86
C SER A 267 8.95 9.63 4.06
N LEU A 268 8.08 8.99 3.29
CA LEU A 268 7.85 7.54 3.37
C LEU A 268 9.08 6.71 2.98
N PHE A 269 9.89 7.18 2.03
CA PHE A 269 11.13 6.51 1.62
C PHE A 269 12.30 6.68 2.60
N THR A 270 12.23 7.65 3.52
CA THR A 270 13.34 7.95 4.44
C THR A 270 13.47 6.86 5.53
N PRO A 271 14.64 6.23 5.71
CA PRO A 271 14.90 5.27 6.79
C PRO A 271 14.64 5.88 8.18
N LEU A 272 14.22 5.06 9.14
CA LEU A 272 13.90 5.52 10.50
C LEU A 272 15.14 5.97 11.29
N ASP A 273 16.32 5.45 10.96
CA ASP A 273 17.58 5.72 11.66
C ASP A 273 18.19 7.10 11.34
N ASP A 274 17.76 7.74 10.25
CA ASP A 274 18.25 9.06 9.80
C ASP A 274 17.49 10.25 10.42
N ILE A 275 16.57 10.00 11.34
CA ILE A 275 15.73 11.05 11.95
C ILE A 275 16.39 11.58 13.23
N PRO A 276 16.61 12.90 13.37
CA PRO A 276 17.05 13.46 14.64
C PRO A 276 15.96 13.25 15.70
N GLN A 277 16.22 12.33 16.64
CA GLN A 277 15.30 12.04 17.75
C GLN A 277 15.18 13.27 18.66
N THR A 278 13.94 13.74 18.87
CA THR A 278 13.64 14.73 19.91
C THR A 278 13.16 14.02 21.17
N GLU A 279 13.66 14.44 22.34
CA GLU A 279 13.50 13.80 23.67
C GLU A 279 12.06 13.47 24.15
N ASN A 280 11.01 13.84 23.41
CA ASN A 280 9.62 13.55 23.76
C ASN A 280 9.14 12.14 23.37
N ASP A 281 9.88 11.40 22.54
CA ASP A 281 9.48 10.07 22.02
C ASP A 281 9.55 8.93 23.05
N ILE A 282 10.23 9.15 24.18
CA ILE A 282 10.41 8.14 25.24
C ILE A 282 9.14 8.00 26.10
N LEU A 283 8.26 9.00 26.10
CA LEU A 283 7.04 9.01 26.93
C LEU A 283 5.79 8.53 26.18
N SER A 284 5.75 8.60 24.85
CA SER A 284 4.61 8.13 24.02
C SER A 284 4.73 6.66 23.59
N SER A 285 5.93 6.09 23.61
CA SER A 285 6.21 4.68 23.23
C SER A 285 5.80 3.65 24.28
N SER A 286 5.29 4.08 25.44
CA SER A 286 4.76 3.19 26.47
C SER A 286 3.27 2.95 26.25
N SER A 287 2.92 1.76 25.75
CA SER A 287 1.57 1.15 25.71
C SER A 287 0.63 1.50 24.54
N ARG A 288 1.01 1.16 23.31
CA ARG A 288 0.03 0.77 22.28
C ARG A 288 0.53 -0.46 21.53
N THR A 289 -0.04 -1.62 21.86
CA THR A 289 0.18 -2.87 21.12
C THR A 289 -0.49 -2.78 19.74
N PRO A 290 0.22 -3.01 18.62
CA PRO A 290 -0.38 -2.99 17.30
C PRO A 290 -1.16 -4.30 17.11
N ASN A 291 -2.47 -4.25 17.33
CA ASN A 291 -3.38 -5.36 17.00
C ASN A 291 -4.21 -5.02 15.75
N ASP A 292 -3.53 -4.53 14.71
CA ASP A 292 -4.09 -4.14 13.41
C ASP A 292 -4.11 -5.30 12.42
N GLY A 293 -4.98 -6.29 12.69
CA GLY A 293 -5.21 -7.43 11.79
C GLY A 293 -5.90 -7.08 10.46
N GLY A 294 -6.53 -5.88 10.35
CA GLY A 294 -7.23 -5.45 9.14
C GLY A 294 -6.33 -4.73 8.13
N LEU A 295 -5.57 -3.73 8.58
CA LEU A 295 -4.69 -2.87 7.77
C LEU A 295 -3.55 -3.68 7.13
N LEU A 296 -2.97 -4.59 7.91
CA LEU A 296 -1.96 -5.56 7.45
C LEU A 296 -2.55 -6.66 6.56
N GLY A 297 -3.88 -6.86 6.59
CA GLY A 297 -4.59 -7.78 5.70
C GLY A 297 -4.69 -7.28 4.25
N TYR A 298 -4.84 -5.97 4.02
CA TYR A 298 -4.86 -5.41 2.65
C TYR A 298 -3.46 -5.23 2.08
N LEU A 299 -2.54 -4.70 2.89
CA LEU A 299 -1.12 -4.73 2.50
C LEU A 299 -0.64 -6.18 2.36
N GLY A 300 -1.14 -7.11 3.17
CA GLY A 300 -0.85 -8.54 3.05
C GLY A 300 -1.59 -9.25 1.92
N SER A 301 -2.70 -8.71 1.41
CA SER A 301 -3.34 -9.16 0.16
C SER A 301 -2.60 -8.59 -1.06
N PHE A 302 -2.10 -7.35 -0.96
CA PHE A 302 -1.31 -6.67 -1.99
C PHE A 302 0.17 -7.12 -2.05
N PHE A 303 0.72 -7.65 -0.95
CA PHE A 303 2.10 -8.12 -0.80
C PHE A 303 2.19 -9.60 -0.35
N GLY A 304 1.09 -10.36 -0.35
CA GLY A 304 1.08 -11.80 -0.01
C GLY A 304 1.51 -12.20 1.42
N ILE A 305 1.40 -11.29 2.39
CA ILE A 305 1.64 -11.55 3.83
C ILE A 305 0.41 -12.25 4.46
N GLY A 306 -0.76 -12.23 3.80
CA GLY A 306 -2.04 -12.68 4.35
C GLY A 306 -2.26 -14.19 4.49
N SER A 307 -1.31 -15.07 4.12
CA SER A 307 -1.54 -16.52 4.17
C SER A 307 -1.39 -17.15 5.58
N TYR A 308 -1.11 -16.38 6.63
CA TYR A 308 -0.90 -16.92 7.98
C TYR A 308 -1.91 -16.44 9.04
N ILE A 309 -2.96 -15.74 8.64
CA ILE A 309 -4.05 -15.34 9.56
C ILE A 309 -5.37 -15.89 9.01
N GLY A 310 -5.51 -17.21 9.09
CA GLY A 310 -6.71 -17.96 8.78
C GLY A 310 -6.59 -19.38 9.33
N ASP A 311 -7.60 -19.78 10.12
CA ASP A 311 -7.77 -21.07 10.78
C ASP A 311 -6.89 -21.37 11.99
N ALA A 312 -7.19 -20.71 13.11
CA ALA A 312 -7.12 -21.38 14.42
C ALA A 312 -8.31 -22.35 14.53
N SER A 313 -8.31 -23.41 13.72
CA SER A 313 -9.01 -24.64 14.05
C SER A 313 -8.06 -25.51 14.84
N SER A 314 -8.57 -26.04 15.95
CA SER A 314 -7.86 -26.92 16.87
C SER A 314 -7.33 -28.15 16.15
N ASP A 315 -6.01 -28.27 16.00
CA ASP A 315 -5.28 -29.50 16.29
C ASP A 315 -3.77 -29.26 16.33
N GLY A 316 -3.12 -29.84 17.32
CA GLY A 316 -1.79 -29.47 17.77
C GLY A 316 -0.66 -29.88 16.83
N VAL A 317 0.21 -28.92 16.50
CA VAL A 317 1.64 -29.15 16.28
C VAL A 317 2.42 -28.00 16.90
N SER A 318 3.10 -28.30 18.00
CA SER A 318 4.04 -27.42 18.69
C SER A 318 5.29 -27.18 17.83
N GLY A 319 5.53 -25.93 17.45
CA GLY A 319 6.85 -25.49 16.97
C GLY A 319 6.81 -24.38 15.93
N LEU A 320 6.64 -23.13 16.36
CA LEU A 320 7.08 -21.91 15.65
C LEU A 320 7.01 -20.73 16.65
N SER A 321 7.98 -20.68 17.56
CA SER A 321 8.30 -19.48 18.33
C SER A 321 9.20 -18.60 17.46
N GLY A 322 8.62 -17.59 16.83
CA GLY A 322 9.33 -16.62 16.02
C GLY A 322 8.43 -15.40 15.82
N SER A 323 8.44 -14.49 16.78
CA SER A 323 7.82 -13.16 16.67
C SER A 323 8.49 -12.42 15.50
N LYS A 324 7.87 -12.44 14.31
CA LYS A 324 8.31 -11.60 13.18
C LYS A 324 7.77 -10.20 13.42
N THR A 325 8.53 -9.36 14.09
CA THR A 325 8.34 -7.91 14.04
C THR A 325 8.37 -7.48 12.58
N LEU A 326 7.23 -7.01 12.05
CA LEU A 326 7.17 -6.44 10.71
C LEU A 326 8.11 -5.24 10.65
N ASP A 327 8.92 -5.18 9.59
CA ASP A 327 9.80 -4.05 9.36
C ASP A 327 8.97 -2.83 8.91
N VAL A 328 8.82 -1.86 9.81
CA VAL A 328 8.03 -0.63 9.61
C VAL A 328 8.52 0.15 8.40
N TRP A 329 9.83 0.09 8.10
CA TRP A 329 10.39 0.76 6.94
C TRP A 329 9.82 0.22 5.63
N TRP A 330 9.72 -1.10 5.51
CA TRP A 330 9.15 -1.74 4.32
C TRP A 330 7.68 -1.41 4.12
N CYS A 331 6.90 -1.25 5.20
CA CYS A 331 5.51 -0.79 5.11
C CYS A 331 5.42 0.63 4.53
N ASN A 332 6.23 1.56 5.05
CA ASN A 332 6.29 2.94 4.58
C ASN A 332 6.73 3.02 3.12
N SER A 333 7.83 2.36 2.78
CA SER A 333 8.38 2.33 1.42
C SER A 333 7.38 1.71 0.43
N SER A 334 6.69 0.63 0.80
CA SER A 334 5.63 0.04 -0.02
C SER A 334 4.47 1.00 -0.30
N ALA A 335 3.98 1.73 0.71
CA ALA A 335 2.94 2.74 0.52
C ALA A 335 3.44 3.89 -0.38
N GLY A 336 4.69 4.34 -0.17
CA GLY A 336 5.35 5.34 -1.00
C GLY A 336 5.47 4.92 -2.46
N LEU A 337 5.81 3.65 -2.74
CA LEU A 337 5.89 3.11 -4.11
C LEU A 337 4.53 3.12 -4.81
N VAL A 338 3.45 2.73 -4.12
CA VAL A 338 2.11 2.72 -4.70
C VAL A 338 1.62 4.14 -4.96
N LEU A 339 1.86 5.06 -4.03
CA LEU A 339 1.53 6.48 -4.21
C LEU A 339 2.31 7.07 -5.38
N LEU A 340 3.62 6.79 -5.47
CA LEU A 340 4.47 7.21 -6.58
C LEU A 340 3.95 6.68 -7.93
N TYR A 341 3.53 5.42 -7.98
CA TYR A 341 2.90 4.85 -9.18
C TYR A 341 1.67 5.64 -9.60
N PHE A 342 0.74 5.94 -8.69
CA PHE A 342 -0.47 6.71 -9.04
C PHE A 342 -0.15 8.14 -9.46
N LEU A 343 0.79 8.81 -8.78
CA LEU A 343 1.23 10.16 -9.15
C LEU A 343 1.82 10.18 -10.56
N PHE A 344 2.70 9.24 -10.88
CA PHE A 344 3.30 9.15 -12.20
C PHE A 344 2.29 8.71 -13.26
N TYR A 345 1.39 7.78 -12.96
CA TYR A 345 0.41 7.28 -13.92
C TYR A 345 -0.64 8.34 -14.28
N LEU A 346 -1.21 9.01 -13.27
CA LEU A 346 -2.36 9.91 -13.43
C LEU A 346 -1.96 11.37 -13.68
N ASN A 347 -0.94 11.90 -13.03
CA ASN A 347 -0.71 13.34 -13.03
C ASN A 347 0.19 13.81 -14.20
N PRO A 348 -0.28 14.73 -15.06
CA PRO A 348 0.51 15.21 -16.20
C PRO A 348 1.67 16.13 -15.80
N VAL A 349 1.63 16.79 -14.64
CA VAL A 349 2.72 17.65 -14.15
C VAL A 349 3.95 16.82 -13.81
N VAL A 350 3.79 15.63 -13.23
CA VAL A 350 4.89 14.71 -12.95
C VAL A 350 5.56 14.20 -14.23
N LYS A 351 4.81 14.10 -15.34
CA LYS A 351 5.34 13.76 -16.68
C LYS A 351 5.89 14.98 -17.43
N SER A 352 5.71 16.19 -16.90
CA SER A 352 6.07 17.40 -17.62
C SER A 352 7.58 17.60 -17.67
N ALA A 353 8.04 18.28 -18.72
CA ALA A 353 9.44 18.68 -18.84
C ALA A 353 9.90 19.54 -17.65
N GLN A 354 9.01 20.26 -16.96
CA GLN A 354 9.40 21.07 -15.81
C GLN A 354 9.95 20.24 -14.64
N VAL A 355 9.45 19.02 -14.43
CA VAL A 355 9.92 18.11 -13.37
C VAL A 355 11.20 17.39 -13.79
N TRP A 356 11.32 17.07 -15.08
CA TRP A 356 12.43 16.30 -15.65
C TRP A 356 13.56 17.16 -16.24
N THR A 357 13.44 18.48 -16.30
CA THR A 357 14.47 19.36 -16.85
C THR A 357 15.52 19.70 -15.81
N SER A 358 16.69 19.11 -15.98
CA SER A 358 17.93 19.58 -15.41
C SER A 358 18.43 20.83 -16.13
N THR A 359 18.52 21.95 -15.42
CA THR A 359 19.68 22.83 -15.64
C THR A 359 20.42 22.80 -14.33
N SER A 360 21.52 22.03 -14.28
CA SER A 360 22.54 22.03 -13.22
C SER A 360 22.04 22.13 -11.76
N LEU A 361 22.16 21.03 -11.01
CA LEU A 361 22.02 20.96 -9.54
C LEU A 361 23.01 21.86 -8.74
N ASN A 362 23.73 22.79 -9.40
CA ASN A 362 24.76 23.66 -8.81
C ASN A 362 24.33 25.13 -8.59
N TYR A 363 23.08 25.51 -8.85
CA TYR A 363 22.58 26.84 -8.46
C TYR A 363 21.80 26.77 -7.16
N ALA A 364 22.50 26.49 -6.06
CA ALA A 364 22.07 26.98 -4.76
C ALA A 364 22.39 28.48 -4.68
N GLN A 365 21.47 29.27 -4.13
CA GLN A 365 21.55 30.71 -3.85
C GLN A 365 21.01 31.65 -4.95
N GLY A 366 19.69 31.61 -5.16
CA GLY A 366 18.97 32.72 -5.79
C GLY A 366 17.47 32.46 -5.86
N SER A 367 16.70 33.14 -5.00
CA SER A 367 15.23 33.31 -5.03
C SER A 367 14.46 32.23 -5.81
N ALA A 368 14.07 31.16 -5.11
CA ALA A 368 13.37 30.03 -5.72
C ALA A 368 12.02 30.42 -6.34
N ALA A 369 11.92 30.29 -7.66
CA ALA A 369 10.64 30.28 -8.36
C ALA A 369 9.83 29.05 -7.90
N PRO A 370 8.47 29.09 -7.89
CA PRO A 370 7.62 28.02 -7.34
C PRO A 370 7.78 26.64 -8.00
N GLY A 371 8.49 26.52 -9.14
CA GLY A 371 8.85 25.24 -9.77
C GLY A 371 10.17 24.62 -9.29
N GLN A 372 11.07 25.38 -8.66
CA GLN A 372 12.37 24.87 -8.22
C GLN A 372 12.28 23.91 -7.02
N SER A 373 11.26 24.07 -6.17
CA SER A 373 11.03 23.17 -5.03
C SER A 373 10.61 21.76 -5.46
N ALA A 374 9.71 21.64 -6.43
CA ALA A 374 9.22 20.35 -6.92
C ALA A 374 10.31 19.53 -7.63
N ILE A 375 11.21 20.19 -8.37
CA ILE A 375 12.34 19.55 -9.07
C ILE A 375 13.32 18.93 -8.07
N LEU A 376 13.70 19.68 -7.03
CA LEU A 376 14.61 19.19 -6.01
C LEU A 376 14.02 17.99 -5.28
N VAL A 377 12.76 18.10 -4.86
CA VAL A 377 12.04 17.01 -4.19
C VAL A 377 11.93 15.78 -5.09
N TRP A 378 11.60 15.96 -6.37
CA TRP A 378 11.57 14.86 -7.34
C TRP A 378 12.92 14.16 -7.50
N SER A 379 14.01 14.93 -7.56
CA SER A 379 15.35 14.36 -7.71
C SER A 379 15.74 13.47 -6.53
N GLU A 380 15.38 13.86 -5.31
CA GLU A 380 15.60 13.04 -4.11
C GLU A 380 14.70 11.80 -4.10
N ILE A 381 13.43 11.94 -4.48
CA ILE A 381 12.52 10.79 -4.63
C ILE A 381 13.06 9.78 -5.64
N LEU A 382 13.57 10.25 -6.79
CA LEU A 382 14.11 9.38 -7.83
C LEU A 382 15.35 8.62 -7.32
N LYS A 383 16.26 9.28 -6.60
CA LYS A 383 17.42 8.64 -5.96
C LYS A 383 16.98 7.56 -4.97
N SER A 384 16.06 7.90 -4.07
CA SER A 384 15.52 6.96 -3.07
C SER A 384 14.79 5.79 -3.73
N PHE A 385 13.99 6.05 -4.76
CA PHE A 385 13.29 5.01 -5.51
C PHE A 385 14.26 4.04 -6.19
N LEU A 386 15.33 4.54 -6.84
CA LEU A 386 16.35 3.69 -7.45
C LEU A 386 17.12 2.88 -6.40
N SER A 387 17.39 3.45 -5.23
CA SER A 387 18.00 2.75 -4.10
C SER A 387 17.11 1.62 -3.57
N ILE A 388 15.83 1.91 -3.32
CA ILE A 388 14.83 0.92 -2.89
C ILE A 388 14.69 -0.20 -3.94
N SER A 389 14.65 0.16 -5.23
CA SER A 389 14.55 -0.82 -6.31
C SER A 389 15.76 -1.77 -6.35
N LYS A 390 16.97 -1.25 -6.11
CA LYS A 390 18.18 -2.09 -5.96
C LYS A 390 18.05 -3.05 -4.78
N ALA A 391 17.62 -2.56 -3.62
CA ALA A 391 17.43 -3.39 -2.42
C ALA A 391 16.39 -4.51 -2.68
N VAL A 392 15.24 -4.16 -3.26
CA VAL A 392 14.17 -5.11 -3.61
C VAL A 392 14.68 -6.21 -4.55
N VAL A 393 15.43 -5.87 -5.60
CA VAL A 393 15.97 -6.85 -6.54
C VAL A 393 17.06 -7.71 -5.89
N SER A 394 17.89 -7.14 -5.01
CA SER A 394 18.92 -7.91 -4.29
C SER A 394 18.35 -8.94 -3.31
N GLU A 395 17.17 -8.69 -2.74
CA GLU A 395 16.49 -9.55 -1.77
C GLU A 395 15.44 -10.47 -2.40
N LEU A 396 15.30 -10.48 -3.73
CA LEU A 396 14.19 -11.11 -4.46
C LEU A 396 13.99 -12.64 -4.24
N PRO A 397 14.99 -13.44 -3.83
CA PRO A 397 14.75 -14.82 -3.40
C PRO A 397 14.38 -14.96 -1.90
N ALA A 398 14.78 -14.01 -1.05
CA ALA A 398 14.69 -14.11 0.41
C ALA A 398 13.44 -13.44 1.01
N SER A 399 12.84 -12.49 0.29
CA SER A 399 11.78 -11.59 0.75
C SER A 399 10.35 -12.13 0.58
N GLY A 400 10.19 -13.36 0.08
CA GLY A 400 8.90 -14.02 -0.09
C GLY A 400 7.98 -13.32 -1.11
N VAL A 401 6.67 -13.56 -1.00
CA VAL A 401 5.64 -12.97 -1.90
C VAL A 401 5.70 -11.43 -1.89
N SER A 402 6.03 -10.84 -0.75
CA SER A 402 6.05 -9.39 -0.57
C SER A 402 7.12 -8.68 -1.38
N GLY A 403 8.32 -9.26 -1.44
CA GLY A 403 9.40 -8.72 -2.27
C GLY A 403 9.10 -8.87 -3.76
N VAL A 404 8.50 -9.98 -4.18
CA VAL A 404 8.05 -10.18 -5.58
C VAL A 404 7.06 -9.09 -5.99
N LEU A 405 6.08 -8.78 -5.15
CA LEU A 405 5.08 -7.74 -5.44
C LEU A 405 5.69 -6.33 -5.44
N ARG A 406 6.65 -6.04 -4.54
CA ARG A 406 7.45 -4.81 -4.60
C ARG A 406 8.24 -4.71 -5.90
N ALA A 407 8.87 -5.80 -6.35
CA ALA A 407 9.64 -5.82 -7.58
C ALA A 407 8.74 -5.56 -8.79
N LYS A 408 7.60 -6.24 -8.87
CA LYS A 408 6.58 -6.01 -9.91
C LYS A 408 6.16 -4.54 -9.95
N LEU A 409 5.91 -3.93 -8.80
CA LEU A 409 5.57 -2.51 -8.72
C LEU A 409 6.71 -1.60 -9.22
N CYS A 410 7.96 -1.88 -8.81
CA CYS A 410 9.13 -1.13 -9.29
C CYS A 410 9.26 -1.21 -10.82
N PHE A 411 9.18 -2.40 -11.41
CA PHE A 411 9.24 -2.56 -12.87
C PHE A 411 8.05 -1.96 -13.60
N THR A 412 6.88 -1.87 -12.94
CA THR A 412 5.72 -1.16 -13.50
C THR A 412 5.97 0.35 -13.55
N ILE A 413 6.52 0.92 -12.48
CA ILE A 413 6.90 2.34 -12.44
C ILE A 413 7.99 2.62 -13.49
N PHE A 414 9.03 1.77 -13.57
CA PHE A 414 10.07 1.89 -14.60
C PHE A 414 9.51 1.85 -16.01
N ARG A 415 8.58 0.93 -16.28
CA ARG A 415 7.89 0.85 -17.56
C ARG A 415 7.15 2.15 -17.87
N CYS A 416 6.33 2.65 -16.95
CA CYS A 416 5.62 3.91 -17.15
C CYS A 416 6.58 5.08 -17.44
N MET A 417 7.70 5.15 -16.73
CA MET A 417 8.73 6.18 -16.94
C MET A 417 9.46 6.03 -18.29
N ALA A 418 9.70 4.81 -18.75
CA ALA A 418 10.38 4.54 -20.01
C ALA A 418 9.47 4.74 -21.25
N GLU A 419 8.15 4.54 -21.08
CA GLU A 419 7.14 4.80 -22.12
C GLU A 419 6.87 6.31 -22.32
N ASP A 420 6.97 7.11 -21.26
CA ASP A 420 6.81 8.56 -21.37
C ASP A 420 7.99 9.21 -22.11
N ARG A 421 7.70 10.03 -23.13
CA ARG A 421 8.74 10.61 -24.00
C ARG A 421 9.73 11.49 -23.25
N VAL A 422 9.25 12.29 -22.29
CA VAL A 422 10.07 13.27 -21.55
C VAL A 422 10.94 12.53 -20.54
N ALA A 423 10.35 11.67 -19.72
CA ALA A 423 11.07 10.87 -18.74
C ALA A 423 12.09 9.94 -19.43
N SER A 424 11.71 9.25 -20.51
CA SER A 424 12.60 8.38 -21.29
C SER A 424 13.84 9.12 -21.82
N ASP A 425 13.69 10.39 -22.23
CA ASP A 425 14.81 11.21 -22.65
C ASP A 425 15.75 11.58 -21.50
N PHE A 426 15.19 11.93 -20.35
CA PHE A 426 15.96 12.17 -19.15
C PHE A 426 16.72 10.93 -18.69
N LEU A 427 16.08 9.76 -18.65
CA LEU A 427 16.69 8.51 -18.17
C LEU A 427 17.93 8.11 -18.99
N LEU A 428 17.92 8.39 -20.29
CA LEU A 428 19.03 8.13 -21.20
C LEU A 428 20.20 9.11 -21.00
N ARG A 429 19.92 10.37 -20.68
CA ARG A 429 20.94 11.45 -20.59
C ARG A 429 21.43 11.73 -19.17
N CYS A 430 20.73 11.26 -18.16
CA CYS A 430 21.06 11.46 -16.77
C CYS A 430 22.07 10.39 -16.30
N ASN A 431 23.18 10.84 -15.71
CA ASN A 431 24.17 9.95 -15.11
C ASN A 431 23.63 9.35 -13.80
N SER A 432 23.77 8.03 -13.63
CA SER A 432 23.22 7.29 -12.47
C SER A 432 23.92 7.59 -11.14
N GLU A 433 25.14 8.13 -11.17
CA GLU A 433 25.95 8.43 -9.98
C GLU A 433 25.85 9.91 -9.60
N SER A 434 26.05 10.80 -10.58
CA SER A 434 26.03 12.25 -10.33
C SER A 434 24.64 12.87 -10.43
N TYR A 435 23.66 12.15 -11.00
CA TYR A 435 22.31 12.66 -11.30
C TYR A 435 22.31 13.96 -12.13
N ALA A 436 23.44 14.23 -12.80
CA ALA A 436 23.60 15.33 -13.71
C ALA A 436 23.21 14.86 -15.11
N VAL A 437 22.41 15.67 -15.80
CA VAL A 437 22.08 15.42 -17.20
C VAL A 437 23.18 15.98 -18.07
N SER A 438 23.72 15.12 -18.91
CA SER A 438 24.70 15.50 -19.90
C SER A 438 24.02 16.27 -21.04
N GLN A 439 24.67 17.32 -21.54
CA GLN A 439 24.25 18.06 -22.73
C GLN A 439 24.57 17.22 -23.99
N VAL A 440 23.97 16.05 -24.09
CA VAL A 440 24.00 15.22 -25.30
C VAL A 440 23.08 15.87 -26.34
N PRO A 441 23.51 16.00 -27.62
CA PRO A 441 22.65 16.49 -28.69
C PRO A 441 21.32 15.73 -28.74
N ALA A 442 20.22 16.44 -29.02
CA ALA A 442 18.89 15.87 -28.86
C ALA A 442 18.58 14.67 -29.77
N ASN A 443 19.28 14.60 -30.89
CA ASN A 443 19.34 13.48 -31.79
C ASN A 443 20.83 13.21 -32.05
N GLY A 444 21.22 11.95 -32.28
CA GLY A 444 22.42 11.69 -33.07
C GLY A 444 22.34 12.51 -34.37
N LEU A 445 23.46 13.03 -34.85
CA LEU A 445 23.49 13.57 -36.21
C LEU A 445 22.98 12.47 -37.15
N VAL A 446 22.13 12.84 -38.11
CA VAL A 446 21.70 11.92 -39.18
C VAL A 446 22.97 11.25 -39.72
N ASP A 447 23.01 9.92 -39.67
CA ASP A 447 24.13 9.03 -40.07
C ASP A 447 25.31 8.84 -39.10
N MET A 448 25.32 9.44 -37.89
CA MET A 448 26.36 9.19 -36.87
C MET A 448 25.74 8.94 -35.48
N PRO A 449 25.66 7.67 -35.02
CA PRO A 449 25.12 7.36 -33.70
C PRO A 449 26.00 7.96 -32.60
N PHE A 450 25.37 8.56 -31.59
CA PHE A 450 26.09 9.15 -30.46
C PHE A 450 26.27 8.12 -29.35
N VAL A 451 27.52 7.90 -28.95
CA VAL A 451 27.87 6.96 -27.87
C VAL A 451 27.81 7.66 -26.52
N ILE A 452 26.93 7.18 -25.66
CA ILE A 452 26.86 7.57 -24.25
C ILE A 452 28.00 6.87 -23.51
N GLN A 453 28.98 7.67 -23.07
CA GLN A 453 30.21 7.20 -22.40
C GLN A 453 30.09 7.09 -20.87
N PHE A 454 28.95 7.45 -20.29
CA PHE A 454 28.70 7.38 -18.86
C PHE A 454 27.61 6.36 -18.54
N LYS A 455 27.57 5.90 -17.29
CA LYS A 455 26.49 5.04 -16.79
C LYS A 455 25.21 5.86 -16.63
N SER A 456 24.26 5.71 -17.55
CA SER A 456 22.98 6.40 -17.53
C SER A 456 21.97 5.73 -16.58
N ILE A 457 20.89 6.40 -16.20
CA ILE A 457 19.82 5.73 -15.43
C ILE A 457 19.24 4.56 -16.25
N SER A 458 19.08 4.70 -17.57
CA SER A 458 18.67 3.58 -18.44
C SER A 458 19.62 2.38 -18.37
N SER A 459 20.94 2.60 -18.27
CA SER A 459 21.90 1.49 -18.09
C SER A 459 21.69 0.78 -16.74
N LEU A 460 21.40 1.52 -15.67
CA LEU A 460 21.05 0.96 -14.38
C LEU A 460 19.74 0.15 -14.43
N LEU A 461 18.73 0.63 -15.15
CA LEU A 461 17.46 -0.11 -15.33
C LEU A 461 17.67 -1.42 -16.08
N LEU A 462 18.53 -1.44 -17.10
CA LEU A 462 18.92 -2.66 -17.83
C LEU A 462 19.65 -3.65 -16.91
N GLU A 463 20.55 -3.18 -16.05
CA GLU A 463 21.22 -4.03 -15.05
C GLU A 463 20.22 -4.64 -14.05
N LEU A 464 19.30 -3.85 -13.52
CA LEU A 464 18.24 -4.33 -12.61
C LEU A 464 17.35 -5.37 -13.30
N ALA A 465 16.90 -5.10 -14.54
CA ALA A 465 16.11 -6.04 -15.32
C ALA A 465 16.89 -7.34 -15.59
N SER A 466 18.15 -7.24 -16.01
CA SER A 466 18.99 -8.41 -16.28
C SER A 466 19.23 -9.24 -15.01
N SER A 467 19.33 -8.60 -13.84
CA SER A 467 19.48 -9.28 -12.56
C SER A 467 18.25 -10.14 -12.24
N VAL A 468 17.04 -9.65 -12.53
CA VAL A 468 15.81 -10.44 -12.38
C VAL A 468 15.73 -11.56 -13.41
N LEU A 469 16.04 -11.29 -14.68
CA LEU A 469 16.02 -12.29 -15.74
C LEU A 469 17.07 -13.40 -15.54
N ALA A 470 18.16 -13.11 -14.82
CA ALA A 470 19.20 -14.09 -14.50
C ALA A 470 18.79 -15.09 -13.40
N VAL A 471 17.74 -14.80 -12.62
CA VAL A 471 17.28 -15.70 -11.55
C VAL A 471 16.62 -16.92 -12.17
N LYS A 472 17.06 -18.12 -11.77
CA LYS A 472 16.44 -19.37 -12.23
C LYS A 472 15.01 -19.50 -11.71
N PRO A 473 14.00 -19.65 -12.59
CA PRO A 473 12.60 -19.82 -12.18
C PRO A 473 12.28 -21.19 -11.55
N GLU A 474 13.19 -22.17 -11.63
CA GLU A 474 12.94 -23.58 -11.27
C GLU A 474 12.94 -23.90 -9.75
N GLY A 475 13.34 -22.96 -8.89
CA GLY A 475 13.58 -23.25 -7.46
C GLY A 475 12.57 -22.66 -6.45
N THR A 476 11.75 -21.69 -6.86
CA THR A 476 10.88 -20.94 -5.94
C THR A 476 9.52 -20.74 -6.58
N SER A 477 8.47 -21.35 -6.02
CA SER A 477 7.07 -21.20 -6.43
C SER A 477 6.52 -19.76 -6.39
N LEU A 478 7.34 -18.80 -5.97
CA LEU A 478 7.03 -17.40 -5.75
C LEU A 478 7.36 -16.50 -6.95
N LEU A 479 8.32 -16.90 -7.80
CA LEU A 479 8.69 -16.13 -8.99
C LEU A 479 7.80 -16.57 -10.15
N ASP A 480 7.00 -15.63 -10.66
CA ASP A 480 6.01 -15.89 -11.71
C ASP A 480 6.36 -15.20 -13.03
N ALA A 481 5.73 -15.68 -14.11
CA ALA A 481 5.96 -15.18 -15.47
C ALA A 481 5.69 -13.67 -15.61
N ASP A 482 4.78 -13.12 -14.80
CA ASP A 482 4.45 -11.70 -14.79
C ASP A 482 5.64 -10.82 -14.36
N LEU A 483 6.44 -11.24 -13.37
CA LEU A 483 7.65 -10.49 -12.99
C LEU A 483 8.69 -10.49 -14.12
N PHE A 484 8.96 -11.66 -14.72
CA PHE A 484 9.89 -11.78 -15.85
C PHE A 484 9.40 -10.96 -17.05
N TYR A 485 8.09 -10.94 -17.31
CA TYR A 485 7.48 -10.12 -18.35
C TYR A 485 7.71 -8.63 -18.12
N ARG A 486 7.50 -8.14 -16.90
CA ARG A 486 7.74 -6.73 -16.56
C ARG A 486 9.21 -6.35 -16.71
N ALA A 487 10.14 -7.23 -16.32
CA ALA A 487 11.58 -7.00 -16.52
C ALA A 487 11.95 -6.98 -18.03
N ALA A 488 11.50 -7.97 -18.80
CA ALA A 488 11.73 -8.04 -20.24
C ALA A 488 11.12 -6.85 -21.00
N ALA A 489 9.95 -6.37 -20.57
CA ALA A 489 9.28 -5.20 -21.16
C ALA A 489 10.12 -3.93 -21.00
N VAL A 490 10.68 -3.70 -19.81
CA VAL A 490 11.57 -2.56 -19.57
C VAL A 490 12.81 -2.62 -20.47
N VAL A 491 13.40 -3.80 -20.65
CA VAL A 491 14.52 -3.99 -21.60
C VAL A 491 14.10 -3.61 -23.01
N CYS A 492 13.01 -4.19 -23.52
CA CYS A 492 12.51 -3.92 -24.87
C CYS A 492 12.24 -2.43 -25.12
N ILE A 493 11.59 -1.75 -24.19
CA ILE A 493 11.25 -0.32 -24.29
C ILE A 493 12.52 0.54 -24.35
N ILE A 494 13.51 0.28 -23.48
CA ILE A 494 14.76 1.02 -23.46
C ILE A 494 15.53 0.84 -24.78
N LEU A 495 15.62 -0.39 -25.29
CA LEU A 495 16.32 -0.68 -26.55
C LEU A 495 15.63 -0.03 -27.75
N ASN A 496 14.29 -0.05 -27.81
CA ASN A 496 13.54 0.68 -28.83
C ASN A 496 13.74 2.20 -28.73
N SER A 497 13.83 2.76 -27.52
CA SER A 497 14.11 4.18 -27.31
C SER A 497 15.52 4.57 -27.79
N LEU A 498 16.52 3.72 -27.53
CA LEU A 498 17.89 3.90 -28.06
C LEU A 498 17.90 3.90 -29.59
N LYS A 499 17.27 2.89 -30.21
CA LYS A 499 17.16 2.75 -31.65
C LYS A 499 16.48 3.97 -32.30
N THR A 500 15.30 4.35 -31.81
CA THR A 500 14.53 5.47 -32.38
C THR A 500 15.24 6.82 -32.26
N LYS A 501 16.09 6.99 -31.25
CA LYS A 501 16.86 8.22 -31.01
C LYS A 501 18.27 8.22 -31.61
N GLY A 502 18.73 7.09 -32.15
CA GLY A 502 20.10 6.92 -32.67
C GLY A 502 21.18 7.07 -31.58
N LEU A 503 20.86 6.65 -30.36
CA LEU A 503 21.78 6.71 -29.22
C LEU A 503 22.33 5.31 -28.93
N GLN A 504 23.62 5.22 -28.65
CA GLN A 504 24.29 3.98 -28.28
C GLN A 504 24.75 4.02 -26.82
N LEU A 505 24.61 2.91 -26.10
CA LEU A 505 25.25 2.75 -24.79
C LEU A 505 26.62 2.08 -24.96
N SER A 506 27.63 2.58 -24.24
CA SER A 506 28.96 1.97 -24.21
C SER A 506 28.94 0.60 -23.53
N SER A 507 29.73 -0.36 -24.02
CA SER A 507 29.96 -1.66 -23.35
C SER A 507 30.55 -1.53 -21.94
N THR A 508 31.11 -0.37 -21.58
CA THR A 508 31.56 -0.09 -20.20
C THR A 508 30.42 0.26 -19.25
N SER A 509 29.27 0.67 -19.79
CA SER A 509 28.10 1.12 -19.01
C SER A 509 27.07 0.03 -18.75
N VAL A 510 27.01 -1.00 -19.60
CA VAL A 510 26.04 -2.10 -19.53
C VAL A 510 26.75 -3.43 -19.79
N ASN A 511 26.47 -4.42 -18.94
CA ASN A 511 26.85 -5.80 -19.23
C ASN A 511 25.86 -6.42 -20.23
N TRP A 512 26.12 -6.23 -21.52
CA TRP A 512 25.28 -6.71 -22.61
C TRP A 512 25.09 -8.23 -22.62
N PHE A 513 26.14 -8.98 -22.27
CA PHE A 513 26.06 -10.44 -22.15
C PHE A 513 24.98 -10.86 -21.15
N ALA A 514 24.91 -10.21 -19.97
CA ALA A 514 23.90 -10.54 -18.96
C ALA A 514 22.47 -10.24 -19.44
N VAL A 515 22.28 -9.19 -20.25
CA VAL A 515 20.97 -8.85 -20.82
C VAL A 515 20.53 -9.92 -21.82
N TRP A 516 21.40 -10.27 -22.78
CA TRP A 516 21.07 -11.26 -23.82
C TRP A 516 20.92 -12.67 -23.25
N ASP A 517 21.85 -13.08 -22.38
CA ASP A 517 21.79 -14.39 -21.72
C ASP A 517 20.55 -14.50 -20.84
N GLY A 518 20.16 -13.44 -20.12
CA GLY A 518 18.92 -13.40 -19.34
C GLY A 518 17.66 -13.57 -20.20
N LEU A 519 17.57 -12.86 -21.34
CA LEU A 519 16.45 -13.00 -22.27
C LEU A 519 16.37 -14.41 -22.86
N LEU A 520 17.50 -14.98 -23.29
CA LEU A 520 17.54 -16.31 -23.90
C LEU A 520 17.27 -17.43 -22.89
N ARG A 521 17.76 -17.32 -21.65
CA ARG A 521 17.39 -18.23 -20.55
C ARG A 521 15.90 -18.18 -20.25
N THR A 522 15.30 -16.99 -20.35
CA THR A 522 13.85 -16.82 -20.21
C THR A 522 13.12 -17.56 -21.35
N CYS A 523 13.57 -17.41 -22.60
CA CYS A 523 13.05 -18.17 -23.73
C CYS A 523 13.18 -19.69 -23.53
N ALA A 524 14.32 -20.16 -23.05
CA ALA A 524 14.56 -21.57 -22.75
C ALA A 524 13.57 -22.11 -21.70
N TRP A 525 13.35 -21.36 -20.61
CA TRP A 525 12.38 -21.71 -19.59
C TRP A 525 10.94 -21.75 -20.11
N CYS A 526 10.57 -20.77 -20.96
CA CYS A 526 9.27 -20.78 -21.64
C CYS A 526 9.12 -21.98 -22.57
N GLY A 527 10.21 -22.50 -23.15
CA GLY A 527 10.19 -23.63 -24.07
C GLY A 527 9.81 -24.97 -23.44
N GLU A 528 9.82 -25.08 -22.11
CA GLU A 528 9.36 -26.27 -21.41
C GLU A 528 7.83 -26.40 -21.49
N GLU A 529 7.33 -27.55 -21.93
CA GLU A 529 5.90 -27.81 -22.15
C GLU A 529 5.03 -27.53 -20.91
N LYS A 530 5.54 -27.86 -19.71
CA LYS A 530 4.85 -27.61 -18.44
C LYS A 530 4.73 -26.11 -18.10
N ASN A 531 5.66 -25.30 -18.56
CA ASN A 531 5.69 -23.87 -18.28
C ASN A 531 4.92 -23.09 -19.35
N PHE A 532 5.03 -23.48 -20.62
CA PHE A 532 4.36 -22.81 -21.73
C PHE A 532 2.83 -22.78 -21.61
N GLN A 533 2.25 -23.77 -20.92
CA GLN A 533 0.82 -23.84 -20.63
C GLN A 533 0.36 -22.87 -19.52
N ARG A 534 1.27 -22.23 -18.79
CA ARG A 534 0.92 -21.27 -17.73
C ARG A 534 0.50 -19.91 -18.33
N PRO A 535 -0.43 -19.19 -17.70
CA PRO A 535 -0.87 -17.88 -18.19
C PRO A 535 0.29 -16.87 -18.20
N GLY A 536 0.39 -16.06 -19.25
CA GLY A 536 1.42 -15.03 -19.39
C GLY A 536 2.76 -15.52 -19.96
N VAL A 537 2.99 -16.85 -20.01
CA VAL A 537 4.25 -17.43 -20.51
C VAL A 537 4.38 -17.31 -22.03
N PRO A 538 3.33 -17.55 -22.84
CA PRO A 538 3.42 -17.30 -24.29
C PRO A 538 3.71 -15.84 -24.64
N GLU A 539 3.10 -14.88 -23.92
CA GLU A 539 3.34 -13.45 -24.12
C GLU A 539 4.77 -13.06 -23.73
N LEU A 540 5.28 -13.63 -22.63
CA LEU A 540 6.68 -13.49 -22.23
C LEU A 540 7.64 -14.02 -23.27
N ALA A 541 7.40 -15.23 -23.79
CA ALA A 541 8.22 -15.85 -24.82
C ALA A 541 8.26 -15.00 -26.09
N SER A 542 7.10 -14.50 -26.53
CA SER A 542 7.00 -13.62 -27.70
C SER A 542 7.76 -12.30 -27.49
N LEU A 543 7.63 -11.69 -26.31
CA LEU A 543 8.32 -10.44 -25.99
C LEU A 543 9.84 -10.62 -25.93
N ALA A 544 10.30 -11.66 -25.21
CA ALA A 544 11.73 -11.94 -25.05
C ALA A 544 12.39 -12.28 -26.40
N LEU A 545 11.77 -13.18 -27.17
CA LEU A 545 12.26 -13.55 -28.50
C LEU A 545 12.24 -12.36 -29.48
N GLY A 546 11.14 -11.61 -29.53
CA GLY A 546 11.03 -10.42 -30.38
C GLY A 546 12.04 -9.33 -30.02
N THR A 547 12.42 -9.22 -28.74
CA THR A 547 13.48 -8.31 -28.29
C THR A 547 14.86 -8.78 -28.79
N VAL A 548 15.14 -10.08 -28.74
CA VAL A 548 16.40 -10.66 -29.28
C VAL A 548 16.47 -10.50 -30.80
N GLU A 549 15.39 -10.77 -31.52
CA GLU A 549 15.29 -10.58 -32.98
C GLU A 549 15.52 -9.11 -33.36
N MET A 550 14.93 -8.18 -32.60
CA MET A 550 15.16 -6.75 -32.78
C MET A 550 16.63 -6.38 -32.57
N CYS A 551 17.31 -6.97 -31.59
CA CYS A 551 18.75 -6.76 -31.38
C CYS A 551 19.56 -7.27 -32.59
N LEU A 552 19.28 -8.47 -33.08
CA LEU A 552 19.96 -9.06 -34.24
C LEU A 552 19.75 -8.22 -35.52
N GLY A 553 18.56 -7.68 -35.71
CA GLY A 553 18.20 -6.86 -36.88
C GLY A 553 18.67 -5.40 -36.83
N SER A 554 19.16 -4.91 -35.69
CA SER A 554 19.50 -3.48 -35.48
C SER A 554 21.00 -3.18 -35.47
N ASN A 555 21.78 -3.93 -36.26
CA ASN A 555 23.23 -3.82 -36.28
C ASN A 555 23.71 -2.67 -37.21
N PRO A 556 24.49 -1.65 -36.77
CA PRO A 556 24.96 -1.29 -35.43
C PRO A 556 24.32 0.02 -34.90
N GLU A 557 23.06 -0.01 -34.48
CA GLU A 557 22.33 1.19 -34.04
C GLU A 557 22.24 1.32 -32.50
N ILE A 558 22.42 0.23 -31.74
CA ILE A 558 22.06 0.16 -30.30
C ILE A 558 23.27 0.17 -29.34
N TRP A 559 24.40 -0.45 -29.72
CA TRP A 559 25.59 -0.55 -28.87
C TRP A 559 26.86 -0.07 -29.58
N ALA A 560 27.80 0.44 -28.79
CA ALA A 560 29.07 0.93 -29.28
C ALA A 560 30.15 -0.17 -29.17
N GLY A 561 30.46 -0.83 -30.29
CA GLY A 561 31.54 -1.83 -30.39
C GLY A 561 31.26 -2.87 -31.48
N ALA A 562 32.22 -3.09 -32.38
CA ALA A 562 32.08 -4.08 -33.46
C ALA A 562 31.98 -5.53 -32.93
N ASP A 563 32.67 -5.82 -31.83
CA ASP A 563 32.74 -7.15 -31.22
C ASP A 563 31.42 -7.57 -30.54
N GLU A 564 30.58 -6.62 -30.14
CA GLU A 564 29.35 -6.91 -29.39
C GLU A 564 28.32 -7.63 -30.27
N THR A 565 28.29 -7.31 -31.55
CA THR A 565 27.46 -8.03 -32.51
C THR A 565 27.89 -9.49 -32.61
N GLU A 566 29.20 -9.76 -32.72
CA GLU A 566 29.70 -11.14 -32.77
C GLU A 566 29.40 -11.90 -31.48
N ARG A 567 29.51 -11.22 -30.33
CA ARG A 567 29.15 -11.79 -29.02
C ARG A 567 27.66 -12.11 -28.92
N LEU A 568 26.77 -11.24 -29.40
CA LEU A 568 25.34 -11.53 -29.47
C LEU A 568 25.08 -12.78 -30.30
N HIS A 569 25.69 -12.90 -31.49
CA HIS A 569 25.56 -14.09 -32.32
C HIS A 569 26.05 -15.35 -31.60
N ALA A 570 27.22 -15.28 -30.95
CA ALA A 570 27.76 -16.41 -30.19
C ALA A 570 26.82 -16.85 -29.05
N VAL A 571 26.24 -15.89 -28.33
CA VAL A 571 25.28 -16.15 -27.24
C VAL A 571 23.99 -16.76 -27.76
N VAL A 572 23.45 -16.27 -28.88
CA VAL A 572 22.27 -16.86 -29.54
C VAL A 572 22.55 -18.29 -30.00
N MET A 573 23.71 -18.54 -30.60
CA MET A 573 24.11 -19.88 -31.03
C MET A 573 24.27 -20.85 -29.86
N ALA A 574 24.69 -20.37 -28.68
CA ALA A 574 24.77 -21.21 -27.48
C ALA A 574 23.39 -21.67 -26.97
N HIS A 575 22.32 -20.91 -27.26
CA HIS A 575 20.94 -21.20 -26.84
C HIS A 575 20.05 -21.72 -27.99
N ILE A 576 20.62 -22.02 -29.17
CA ILE A 576 19.84 -22.33 -30.38
C ILE A 576 18.92 -23.55 -30.21
N THR A 577 19.39 -24.59 -29.51
CA THR A 577 18.60 -25.81 -29.24
C THR A 577 17.38 -25.52 -28.37
N SER A 578 17.52 -24.63 -27.38
CA SER A 578 16.41 -24.18 -26.54
C SER A 578 15.40 -23.32 -27.32
N LEU A 579 15.87 -22.53 -28.28
CA LEU A 579 14.99 -21.75 -29.16
C LEU A 579 14.21 -22.67 -30.13
N GLU A 580 14.85 -23.69 -30.69
CA GLU A 580 14.19 -24.72 -31.50
C GLU A 580 13.13 -25.46 -30.69
N GLN A 581 13.44 -25.83 -29.45
CA GLN A 581 12.50 -26.44 -28.52
C GLN A 581 11.30 -25.53 -28.25
N LEU A 582 11.52 -24.24 -27.96
CA LEU A 582 10.46 -23.26 -27.78
C LEU A 582 9.55 -23.18 -29.02
N GLY A 583 10.13 -23.15 -30.22
CA GLY A 583 9.39 -23.16 -31.48
C GLY A 583 8.52 -24.41 -31.66
N GLN A 584 9.03 -25.59 -31.30
CA GLN A 584 8.29 -26.85 -31.34
C GLN A 584 7.14 -26.86 -30.32
N THR A 585 7.39 -26.44 -29.08
CA THR A 585 6.38 -26.35 -28.01
C THR A 585 5.28 -25.35 -28.37
N ALA A 586 5.63 -24.20 -28.95
CA ALA A 586 4.66 -23.20 -29.43
C ALA A 586 3.81 -23.73 -30.60
N ALA A 587 4.39 -24.53 -31.50
CA ALA A 587 3.68 -25.14 -32.62
C ALA A 587 2.72 -26.28 -32.18
N ALA A 588 3.04 -26.99 -31.10
CA ALA A 588 2.23 -28.06 -30.55
C ALA A 588 1.09 -27.57 -29.61
N SER A 589 1.14 -26.32 -29.15
CA SER A 589 0.17 -25.76 -28.19
C SER A 589 -1.11 -25.25 -28.88
N PRO A 590 -2.31 -25.49 -28.29
CA PRO A 590 -3.58 -24.96 -28.81
C PRO A 590 -3.67 -23.42 -28.75
N TYR A 591 -2.80 -22.75 -28.01
CA TYR A 591 -2.66 -21.29 -27.99
C TYR A 591 -1.85 -20.73 -29.19
N GLY A 592 -1.34 -21.61 -30.05
CA GLY A 592 -0.52 -21.26 -31.22
C GLY A 592 -1.22 -20.37 -32.24
N GLU A 593 -2.55 -20.30 -32.30
CA GLU A 593 -3.24 -19.34 -33.19
C GLU A 593 -3.23 -17.91 -32.66
N ALA A 594 -3.30 -17.69 -31.33
CA ALA A 594 -3.15 -16.36 -30.73
C ALA A 594 -1.68 -15.89 -30.75
N ALA A 595 -0.73 -16.81 -30.58
CA ALA A 595 0.71 -16.55 -30.67
C ALA A 595 1.22 -16.36 -32.13
N ARG A 596 0.43 -16.71 -33.14
CA ARG A 596 0.78 -16.51 -34.57
C ARG A 596 0.56 -15.08 -35.08
N ALA A 597 -0.19 -14.25 -34.36
CA ALA A 597 -0.55 -12.89 -34.81
C ALA A 597 0.63 -11.89 -34.87
N PRO A 598 1.66 -11.91 -33.98
CA PRO A 598 2.80 -11.01 -34.08
C PRO A 598 3.89 -11.52 -35.04
N LEU A 599 3.90 -12.81 -35.37
CA LEU A 599 4.95 -13.46 -36.18
C LEU A 599 4.77 -13.29 -37.70
N ARG A 600 3.69 -12.65 -38.15
CA ARG A 600 3.54 -12.12 -39.52
C ARG A 600 3.44 -10.61 -39.44
N GLY A 601 4.55 -9.94 -39.71
CA GLY A 601 4.73 -8.49 -39.62
C GLY A 601 3.46 -7.67 -39.88
N GLN A 602 2.93 -7.09 -38.81
CA GLN A 602 2.20 -5.84 -38.88
C GLN A 602 2.90 -4.85 -37.95
N ARG A 603 3.40 -3.76 -38.57
CA ARG A 603 3.83 -2.56 -37.86
C ARG A 603 2.70 -2.10 -36.93
N PRO A 604 2.97 -1.74 -35.67
CA PRO A 604 2.02 -0.95 -34.91
C PRO A 604 2.01 0.46 -35.50
N GLY A 605 0.87 0.88 -36.02
CA GLY A 605 0.55 2.28 -36.20
C GLY A 605 -0.01 2.84 -34.88
N CYS A 606 0.44 4.05 -34.56
CA CYS A 606 0.15 4.90 -33.40
C CYS A 606 0.98 4.61 -32.14
#